data_AF-A0A377WC15-F1
#
_entry.id   AF-A0A377WC15-F1
#
_cell.length_a   1.000
_cell.length_b   1.000
_cell.length_c   1.000
_cell.angle_alpha   90.00
_cell.angle_beta   90.00
_cell.angle_gamma   90.00
#
_symmetry.space_group_name_H-M   'P 1'
#
loop_
_entity.id
_entity.type
_entity.pdbx_description
1 polymer ?
#
loop_
_entity_poly.entity_id
_entity_poly.type
_entity_poly.pdbx_seq_one_letter_code
_entity_poly.pdbx_strand_id
1 'polypeptide(L)'
;MELYLDTANVAEVERLARIYPLAGVTTNPSIIAAGKVPVWDVLPRLQKAVGPEGTLFAQTMSRDAQGMVEEAKRLSNAVPGIVVKNPGHRRRARRYQTAEERRHPDPWHRCLQRFARPAGRAGRRKVRRALR
;
A
#
# COMPACT_ATOMS: atom_id res chain seq x y z
N MET A 1 -7.85 8.94 -14.84
CA MET A 1 -6.46 8.78 -14.36
C MET A 1 -6.48 8.97 -12.85
N GLU A 2 -5.85 8.10 -12.06
CA GLU A 2 -5.84 8.18 -10.59
C GLU A 2 -4.51 8.79 -10.10
N LEU A 3 -4.58 9.74 -9.17
CA LEU A 3 -3.42 10.40 -8.58
C LEU A 3 -3.20 9.94 -7.13
N TYR A 4 -1.97 9.52 -6.81
CA TYR A 4 -1.61 9.05 -5.48
C TYR A 4 -0.39 9.80 -4.95
N LEU A 5 -0.37 10.09 -3.65
CA LEU A 5 0.82 10.62 -2.96
C LEU A 5 1.67 9.50 -2.38
N ASP A 6 3.00 9.56 -2.57
CA ASP A 6 3.95 8.58 -2.03
C ASP A 6 4.59 9.14 -0.75
N THR A 7 3.84 9.18 0.35
CA THR A 7 4.25 9.85 1.61
C THR A 7 3.60 9.21 2.84
N ALA A 8 4.17 9.45 4.01
CA ALA A 8 3.55 9.17 5.32
C ALA A 8 3.34 10.46 6.13
N ASN A 9 3.56 11.63 5.52
CA ASN A 9 3.35 12.93 6.16
C ASN A 9 1.87 13.32 6.05
N VAL A 10 1.14 13.21 7.17
CA VAL A 10 -0.29 13.51 7.24
C VAL A 10 -0.60 14.96 6.86
N ALA A 11 0.20 15.93 7.34
CA ALA A 11 -0.03 17.35 7.06
C ALA A 11 0.16 17.68 5.56
N GLU A 12 1.09 16.99 4.90
CA GLU A 12 1.29 17.12 3.46
C GLU A 12 0.07 16.58 2.69
N VAL A 13 -0.46 15.42 3.11
CA VAL A 13 -1.66 14.83 2.50
C VAL A 13 -2.87 15.74 2.68
N GLU A 14 -3.12 16.25 3.89
CA GLU A 14 -4.22 17.19 4.16
C GLU A 14 -4.12 18.45 3.30
N ARG A 15 -2.91 19.00 3.16
CA ARG A 15 -2.68 20.19 2.35
C ARG A 15 -2.95 19.92 0.86
N LEU A 16 -2.46 18.81 0.34
CA LEU A 16 -2.54 18.48 -1.08
C LEU A 16 -3.91 17.92 -1.49
N ALA A 17 -4.63 17.25 -0.59
CA ALA A 17 -5.99 16.76 -0.83
C ALA A 17 -6.99 17.89 -1.12
N ARG A 18 -6.74 19.10 -0.60
CA ARG A 18 -7.53 20.30 -0.89
C ARG A 18 -7.26 20.92 -2.27
N ILE A 19 -6.14 20.57 -2.89
CA ILE A 19 -5.65 21.19 -4.12
C ILE A 19 -5.81 20.23 -5.30
N TYR A 20 -5.61 18.93 -5.07
CA TYR A 20 -5.59 17.90 -6.10
C TYR A 20 -6.67 16.84 -5.85
N PRO A 21 -7.25 16.27 -6.92
CA PRO A 21 -8.17 15.13 -6.81
C PRO A 21 -7.36 13.85 -6.51
N LEU A 22 -6.96 13.68 -5.25
CA LEU A 22 -6.21 12.50 -4.80
C LEU A 22 -7.12 11.28 -4.74
N ALA A 23 -6.71 10.19 -5.38
CA ALA A 23 -7.34 8.88 -5.26
C ALA A 23 -6.86 8.11 -4.03
N GLY A 24 -5.77 8.54 -3.39
CA GLY A 24 -5.19 7.79 -2.29
C GLY A 24 -3.76 8.17 -1.90
N VAL A 25 -3.19 7.37 -0.99
CA VAL A 25 -1.81 7.49 -0.54
C VAL A 25 -1.12 6.14 -0.62
N THR A 26 0.07 6.11 -1.21
CA THR A 26 0.96 4.95 -1.17
C THR A 26 2.04 5.14 -0.12
N THR A 27 2.23 4.14 0.73
CA THR A 27 3.32 4.10 1.70
C THR A 27 4.24 2.93 1.40
N ASN A 28 5.47 2.99 1.85
CA ASN A 28 6.35 1.82 1.90
C ASN A 28 7.12 1.85 3.22
N PRO A 29 7.80 0.75 3.59
CA PRO A 29 8.45 0.65 4.89
C PRO A 29 9.46 1.76 5.16
N SER A 30 10.20 2.18 4.13
CA SER A 30 11.17 3.28 4.23
C SER A 30 10.50 4.64 4.45
N ILE A 31 9.37 4.89 3.77
CA ILE A 31 8.58 6.12 3.96
C ILE A 31 7.98 6.17 5.37
N ILE A 32 7.42 5.06 5.85
CA ILE A 32 6.87 4.95 7.22
C ILE A 32 7.99 5.15 8.26
N ALA A 33 9.13 4.49 8.08
CA ALA A 33 10.27 4.62 9.00
C ALA A 33 10.81 6.06 9.05
N ALA A 34 10.87 6.75 7.91
CA ALA A 34 11.29 8.16 7.87
C ALA A 34 10.34 9.09 8.63
N GLY A 35 9.06 8.75 8.71
CA GLY A 35 8.06 9.50 9.47
C GLY A 35 8.19 9.38 10.99
N LYS A 36 8.96 8.40 11.50
CA LYS A 36 9.16 8.13 12.95
C LYS A 36 7.86 7.96 13.77
N VAL A 37 6.74 7.69 13.10
CA VAL A 37 5.44 7.41 13.70
C VAL A 37 5.12 5.93 13.45
N PRO A 38 4.61 5.19 14.45
CA PRO A 38 4.22 3.80 14.26
C PRO A 38 3.19 3.65 13.12
N VAL A 39 3.31 2.55 12.37
CA VAL A 39 2.44 2.27 11.21
C VAL A 39 0.96 2.26 11.59
N TRP A 40 0.64 1.76 12.77
CA TRP A 40 -0.73 1.65 13.28
C TRP A 40 -1.34 2.99 13.66
N ASP A 41 -0.51 4.00 13.95
CA ASP A 41 -0.97 5.34 14.27
C ASP A 41 -1.07 6.21 13.02
N VAL A 42 -0.15 6.02 12.06
CA VAL A 42 -0.11 6.86 10.86
C VAL A 42 -1.16 6.47 9.83
N LEU A 43 -1.48 5.18 9.66
CA LEU A 43 -2.44 4.73 8.64
C LEU A 43 -3.85 5.30 8.85
N PRO A 44 -4.45 5.26 10.06
CA PRO A 44 -5.76 5.87 10.29
C PRO A 44 -5.77 7.38 10.04
N ARG A 45 -4.67 8.06 10.38
CA ARG A 45 -4.51 9.50 10.13
C ARG A 45 -4.43 9.81 8.64
N LEU A 46 -3.70 9.00 7.86
CA LEU A 46 -3.65 9.12 6.41
C LEU A 46 -5.02 8.86 5.77
N GLN A 47 -5.78 7.86 6.28
CA GLN A 47 -7.14 7.58 5.80
C GLN A 47 -8.05 8.79 6.02
N LYS A 48 -8.01 9.38 7.22
CA LYS A 48 -8.76 10.59 7.54
C LYS A 48 -8.37 11.77 6.65
N ALA A 49 -7.07 11.94 6.39
CA ALA A 49 -6.55 13.03 5.57
C ALA A 49 -6.94 12.92 4.10
N VAL A 50 -7.00 11.70 3.54
CA VAL A 50 -7.38 11.48 2.14
C VAL A 50 -8.89 11.35 1.93
N GLY A 51 -9.64 11.02 2.98
CA GLY A 51 -11.09 10.87 2.95
C GLY A 51 -11.56 9.42 2.83
N PRO A 52 -12.88 9.17 2.98
CA PRO A 52 -13.46 7.81 2.99
C PRO A 52 -13.29 7.06 1.67
N GLU A 53 -13.29 7.77 0.55
CA GLU A 53 -13.11 7.19 -0.80
C GLU A 53 -11.63 6.98 -1.17
N GLY A 54 -10.70 7.51 -0.38
CA GLY A 54 -9.28 7.45 -0.69
C GLY A 54 -8.68 6.09 -0.35
N THR A 55 -7.94 5.51 -1.30
CA THR A 55 -7.32 4.19 -1.11
C THR A 55 -5.92 4.32 -0.49
N LEU A 56 -5.68 3.60 0.61
CA LEU A 56 -4.34 3.46 1.18
C LEU A 56 -3.62 2.23 0.64
N PHE A 57 -2.31 2.36 0.45
CA PHE A 57 -1.44 1.23 0.11
C PHE A 57 -0.36 1.08 1.18
N ALA A 58 -0.26 -0.10 1.78
CA ALA A 58 0.81 -0.48 2.71
C ALA A 58 1.56 -1.70 2.16
N GLN A 59 2.75 -1.99 2.69
CA GLN A 59 3.54 -3.15 2.26
C GLN A 59 3.87 -4.04 3.45
N THR A 60 3.80 -5.35 3.25
CA THR A 60 4.28 -6.33 4.23
C THR A 60 5.80 -6.29 4.36
N MET A 61 6.29 -6.75 5.52
CA MET A 61 7.70 -6.76 5.90
C MET A 61 8.25 -8.16 6.13
N SER A 62 7.37 -9.11 6.45
CA SER A 62 7.73 -10.52 6.66
C SER A 62 8.55 -11.11 5.51
N ARG A 63 9.41 -12.08 5.87
CA ARG A 63 10.33 -12.74 4.93
C ARG A 63 9.76 -14.05 4.38
N ASP A 64 8.82 -14.65 5.10
CA ASP A 64 8.13 -15.87 4.73
C ASP A 64 6.67 -15.60 4.30
N ALA A 65 6.08 -16.56 3.61
CA ALA A 65 4.74 -16.41 3.05
C ALA A 65 3.66 -16.32 4.14
N GLN A 66 3.77 -17.11 5.19
CA GLN A 66 2.76 -17.15 6.25
C GLN A 66 2.72 -15.82 7.01
N GLY A 67 3.88 -15.30 7.42
CA GLY A 67 3.99 -14.02 8.10
C GLY A 67 3.46 -12.86 7.26
N MET A 68 3.75 -12.85 5.95
CA MET A 68 3.20 -11.83 5.06
C MET A 68 1.65 -11.93 4.96
N VAL A 69 1.05 -13.14 5.00
CA VAL A 69 -0.42 -13.34 4.99
C VAL A 69 -1.03 -12.82 6.28
N GLU A 70 -0.43 -13.13 7.42
CA GLU A 70 -0.89 -12.64 8.72
C GLU A 70 -0.78 -11.10 8.81
N GLU A 71 0.30 -10.52 8.31
CA GLU A 71 0.44 -9.05 8.22
C GLU A 71 -0.63 -8.44 7.32
N ALA A 72 -0.90 -9.05 6.15
CA ALA A 72 -1.92 -8.57 5.24
C ALA A 72 -3.32 -8.60 5.88
N LYS A 73 -3.68 -9.69 6.56
CA LYS A 73 -4.94 -9.81 7.31
C LYS A 73 -5.05 -8.74 8.40
N ARG A 74 -3.98 -8.53 9.17
CA ARG A 74 -3.96 -7.50 10.22
C ARG A 74 -4.18 -6.10 9.64
N LEU A 75 -3.51 -5.77 8.54
CA LEU A 75 -3.69 -4.49 7.86
C LEU A 75 -5.12 -4.32 7.34
N SER A 76 -5.68 -5.32 6.66
CA SER A 76 -7.03 -5.25 6.11
C SER A 76 -8.12 -5.18 7.18
N ASN A 77 -7.92 -5.83 8.33
CA ASN A 77 -8.86 -5.75 9.46
C ASN A 77 -8.79 -4.38 10.15
N ALA A 78 -7.60 -3.79 10.27
CA ALA A 78 -7.41 -2.49 10.91
C ALA A 78 -7.84 -1.31 10.02
N VAL A 79 -7.64 -1.43 8.71
CA VAL A 79 -7.92 -0.38 7.73
C VAL A 79 -8.75 -0.98 6.60
N PRO A 80 -10.10 -0.93 6.69
CA PRO A 80 -10.97 -1.42 5.64
C PRO A 80 -10.64 -0.77 4.28
N GLY A 81 -10.56 -1.57 3.22
CA GLY A 81 -10.25 -1.08 1.87
C GLY A 81 -8.77 -0.83 1.57
N ILE A 82 -7.86 -1.06 2.52
CA ILE A 82 -6.41 -0.94 2.27
C ILE A 82 -5.93 -1.97 1.24
N VAL A 83 -5.05 -1.54 0.34
CA VAL A 83 -4.36 -2.42 -0.60
C VAL A 83 -3.00 -2.81 -0.02
N VAL A 84 -2.82 -4.10 0.22
CA VAL A 84 -1.58 -4.65 0.77
C VAL A 84 -0.65 -5.07 -0.37
N LYS A 85 0.56 -4.52 -0.38
CA LYS A 85 1.58 -4.77 -1.39
C LYS A 85 2.55 -5.84 -0.91
N ASN A 86 2.95 -6.71 -1.83
CA ASN A 86 4.02 -7.68 -1.62
C ASN A 86 5.40 -7.05 -1.94
N PRO A 87 6.45 -7.29 -1.13
CA PRO A 87 7.80 -6.89 -1.46
C PRO A 87 8.25 -7.37 -2.85
N GLY A 88 8.84 -6.47 -3.64
CA GLY A 88 9.25 -6.71 -5.04
C GLY A 88 10.39 -7.71 -5.27
N HIS A 89 10.74 -8.55 -4.29
CA HIS A 89 11.75 -9.58 -4.46
C HIS A 89 11.11 -10.82 -5.09
N ARG A 90 11.56 -11.22 -6.29
CA ARG A 90 11.00 -12.32 -7.10
C ARG A 90 10.75 -13.62 -6.32
N ARG A 91 11.67 -13.97 -5.42
CA ARG A 91 11.53 -15.16 -4.53
C ARG A 91 10.39 -15.02 -3.49
N ARG A 92 10.13 -13.81 -3.00
CA ARG A 92 9.07 -13.52 -2.01
C ARG A 92 7.70 -13.55 -2.66
N ALA A 93 7.55 -12.87 -3.79
CA ALA A 93 6.31 -12.88 -4.57
C ALA A 93 5.88 -14.30 -4.95
N ARG A 94 6.82 -15.13 -5.44
CA ARG A 94 6.52 -16.53 -5.80
C ARG A 94 6.09 -17.37 -4.61
N ARG A 95 6.78 -17.28 -3.48
CA ARG A 95 6.41 -18.02 -2.25
C ARG A 95 5.03 -17.63 -1.75
N TYR A 96 4.68 -16.35 -1.88
CA TYR A 96 3.37 -15.83 -1.48
C TYR A 96 2.25 -16.36 -2.38
N GLN A 97 2.44 -16.27 -3.70
CA GLN A 97 1.48 -16.79 -4.68
C GLN A 97 1.23 -18.28 -4.45
N THR A 98 2.29 -19.08 -4.28
CA THR A 98 2.15 -20.53 -4.04
C THR A 98 1.49 -20.85 -2.69
N ALA A 99 1.63 -19.99 -1.67
CA ALA A 99 0.98 -20.19 -0.37
C ALA A 99 -0.52 -19.90 -0.43
N GLU A 100 -0.94 -18.87 -1.19
CA GLU A 100 -2.36 -18.56 -1.42
C GLU A 100 -3.06 -19.58 -2.31
N GLU A 101 -2.42 -19.98 -3.42
CA GLU A 101 -2.96 -20.97 -4.37
C GLU A 101 -3.28 -22.33 -3.71
N ARG A 102 -2.56 -22.64 -2.62
CA ARG A 102 -2.72 -23.90 -1.87
C ARG A 102 -3.79 -23.85 -0.78
N ARG A 103 -4.35 -22.68 -0.42
CA ARG A 103 -5.15 -22.57 0.81
C ARG A 103 -6.60 -22.12 0.68
N HIS A 104 -7.06 -21.31 -0.27
CA HIS A 104 -8.52 -21.05 -0.44
C HIS A 104 -8.88 -20.19 -1.68
N PRO A 105 -10.06 -20.38 -2.30
CA PRO A 105 -10.68 -19.43 -3.22
C PRO A 105 -11.39 -18.32 -2.43
N ASP A 106 -10.64 -17.49 -1.72
CA ASP A 106 -11.20 -16.46 -0.83
C ASP A 106 -11.30 -15.09 -1.56
N PRO A 107 -12.29 -14.21 -1.26
CA PRO A 107 -12.48 -12.90 -1.91
C PRO A 107 -11.24 -11.98 -1.86
N TRP A 108 -10.32 -12.28 -0.96
CA TRP A 108 -9.01 -11.66 -0.78
C TRP A 108 -8.10 -11.75 -2.02
N HIS A 109 -8.38 -12.67 -2.95
CA HIS A 109 -7.72 -12.76 -4.26
C HIS A 109 -7.76 -11.44 -5.07
N ARG A 110 -8.78 -10.60 -4.85
CA ARG A 110 -8.90 -9.29 -5.52
C ARG A 110 -7.93 -8.23 -5.00
N CYS A 111 -7.37 -8.39 -3.79
CA CYS A 111 -6.41 -7.46 -3.21
C CYS A 111 -5.01 -7.57 -3.87
N LEU A 112 -4.70 -8.69 -4.53
CA LEU A 112 -3.32 -9.06 -4.88
C LEU A 112 -2.96 -8.97 -6.37
N GLN A 113 -3.89 -8.62 -7.24
CA GLN A 113 -3.61 -8.54 -8.69
C GLN A 113 -3.70 -7.13 -9.27
N ARG A 114 -2.83 -6.21 -8.81
CA ARG A 114 -2.50 -5.04 -9.66
C ARG A 114 -1.04 -4.76 -9.94
N PHE A 115 -0.08 -5.53 -9.41
CA PHE A 115 1.35 -5.31 -9.73
C PHE A 115 2.21 -6.57 -9.78
N ALA A 116 1.74 -7.63 -10.44
CA ALA A 116 2.57 -8.80 -10.79
C ALA A 116 2.80 -8.98 -12.30
N ARG A 117 2.50 -7.97 -13.14
CA ARG A 117 2.92 -7.98 -14.55
C ARG A 117 4.24 -7.20 -14.69
N PRO A 118 5.29 -7.77 -15.33
CA PRO A 118 6.45 -6.99 -15.73
C PRO A 118 5.95 -5.81 -16.58
N ALA A 119 6.55 -4.63 -16.38
CA ALA A 119 6.10 -3.37 -16.93
C ALA A 119 5.88 -3.43 -18.46
N GLY A 120 4.68 -3.78 -18.88
CA GLY A 120 4.12 -3.45 -20.17
C GLY A 120 3.71 -1.99 -20.14
N ARG A 121 4.14 -1.24 -21.14
CA ARG A 121 3.98 0.21 -21.31
C ARG A 121 2.51 0.65 -21.11
N ALA A 122 2.15 1.06 -19.91
CA ALA A 122 0.92 1.82 -19.64
C ALA A 122 1.19 2.76 -18.47
N GLY A 123 1.23 4.06 -18.77
CA GLY A 123 1.71 5.13 -17.92
C GLY A 123 1.12 5.14 -16.50
N ARG A 124 2.00 4.99 -15.50
CA ARG A 124 1.76 5.44 -14.12
C ARG A 124 2.95 6.30 -13.71
N ARG A 125 2.76 7.62 -13.66
CA ARG A 125 3.79 8.53 -13.13
C ARG A 125 3.62 8.62 -11.63
N LYS A 126 4.62 8.12 -10.89
CA LYS A 126 4.84 8.49 -9.49
C LYS A 126 5.44 9.88 -9.49
N VAL A 127 4.78 10.84 -8.84
CA VAL A 127 5.40 12.14 -8.58
C VAL A 127 6.22 12.00 -7.30
N ARG A 128 7.50 11.65 -7.44
CA ARG A 128 8.51 11.89 -6.40
C ARG A 128 9.05 13.29 -6.64
N ARG A 129 8.64 14.27 -5.84
CA ARG A 129 9.29 15.57 -5.90
C ARG A 129 10.42 15.60 -4.89
N ALA A 130 11.64 15.66 -5.40
CA ALA A 130 12.76 16.22 -4.67
C ALA A 130 12.42 17.71 -4.43
N LEU A 131 12.15 18.08 -3.19
CA LEU A 131 12.10 19.48 -2.79
C LEU A 131 13.23 19.67 -1.79
N ARG A 132 14.31 20.27 -2.31
CA ARG A 132 15.21 21.13 -1.53
C ARG A 132 14.45 22.41 -1.19
#